data_AF-A0A2P8DZZ9-F1
#
_entry.id   AF-A0A2P8DZZ9-F1
#
_cell.length_a   1.000
_cell.length_b   1.000
_cell.length_c   1.000
_cell.angle_alpha   90.00
_cell.angle_beta   90.00
_cell.angle_gamma   90.00
#
_symmetry.space_group_name_H-M   'P 1'
#
loop_
_entity.id
_entity.type
_entity.pdbx_description
1 polymer ?
#
loop_
_entity_poly.entity_id
_entity_poly.type
_entity_poly.pdbx_seq_one_letter_code
_entity_poly.pdbx_strand_id
1 'polypeptide(L)'
;MPCYRCGARQSDPARGANLWVRGVRADEQVLVCPDCQQSRGWSSDLDHCSVCGATTLVRRLGRTVCRSCEASATAEFLAVESTMDRGIAVRSQDTGPGRHRRSDGRDLSADVATAIDRVLGRAEASSDDAPPQVTTEEQERVPPDGAA
;
A
#
# COMPACT_ATOMS: atom_id res chain seq x y z
N MET A 1 -3.55 -23.93 -19.18
CA MET A 1 -3.16 -22.68 -19.88
C MET A 1 -2.38 -23.03 -21.13
N PRO A 2 -2.82 -22.60 -22.32
CA PRO A 2 -2.02 -22.69 -23.54
C PRO A 2 -0.91 -21.62 -23.56
N CYS A 3 0.02 -21.75 -24.50
CA CYS A 3 0.98 -20.71 -24.87
C CYS A 3 0.22 -19.48 -25.36
N TYR A 4 0.53 -18.30 -24.83
CA TYR A 4 -0.20 -17.09 -25.20
C TYR A 4 0.04 -16.66 -26.66
N ARG A 5 1.16 -17.09 -27.28
CA ARG A 5 1.52 -16.71 -28.65
C ARG A 5 0.91 -17.63 -29.70
N CYS A 6 1.05 -18.94 -29.53
CA CYS A 6 0.64 -19.92 -30.55
C CYS A 6 -0.54 -20.81 -30.13
N GLY A 7 -1.03 -20.70 -28.88
CA GLY A 7 -2.14 -21.52 -28.40
C GLY A 7 -1.79 -22.98 -28.08
N ALA A 8 -0.53 -23.41 -28.29
CA ALA A 8 -0.09 -24.76 -27.95
C ALA A 8 -0.41 -25.08 -26.48
N ARG A 9 -0.89 -26.28 -26.18
CA ARG A 9 -1.12 -26.72 -24.79
C ARG A 9 0.14 -27.39 -24.27
N GLN A 10 0.44 -27.20 -23.00
CA GLN A 10 1.49 -27.96 -22.34
C GLN A 10 1.10 -29.45 -22.37
N SER A 11 1.78 -30.23 -23.20
CA SER A 11 1.75 -31.68 -23.14
C SER A 11 2.47 -32.11 -21.87
N ASP A 12 1.91 -33.10 -21.17
CA ASP A 12 2.47 -33.63 -19.93
C ASP A 12 3.92 -34.11 -20.18
N PRO A 13 4.94 -33.48 -19.58
CA PRO A 13 6.30 -33.92 -19.77
C PRO A 13 6.46 -35.24 -19.02
N ALA A 14 6.51 -36.35 -19.75
CA ALA A 14 6.92 -37.64 -19.20
C ALA A 14 8.33 -37.51 -18.60
N ARG A 15 8.40 -37.17 -17.30
CA ARG A 15 9.61 -37.06 -16.48
C ARG A 15 10.72 -36.17 -17.09
N GLY A 16 10.45 -34.88 -17.24
CA GLY A 16 11.48 -33.90 -17.64
C GLY A 16 11.21 -32.50 -17.10
N ALA A 17 12.25 -31.68 -17.00
CA ALA A 17 12.12 -30.26 -16.67
C ALA A 17 11.12 -29.60 -17.63
N ASN A 18 10.15 -28.87 -17.09
CA ASN A 18 9.19 -28.13 -17.90
C ASN A 18 9.89 -26.92 -18.54
N LEU A 19 10.26 -27.04 -19.82
CA LEU A 19 10.91 -25.96 -20.58
C LEU A 19 10.01 -24.75 -20.88
N TRP A 20 8.81 -24.71 -20.28
CA TRP A 20 7.84 -23.64 -20.47
C TRP A 20 8.15 -22.47 -19.52
N VAL A 21 8.38 -21.29 -20.08
CA VAL A 21 8.59 -20.08 -19.30
C VAL A 21 7.24 -19.52 -18.84
N ARG A 22 7.19 -19.10 -17.57
CA ARG A 22 6.10 -18.30 -17.01
C ARG A 22 6.51 -16.84 -16.99
N GLY A 23 5.61 -15.96 -17.40
CA GLY A 23 5.78 -14.51 -17.33
C GLY A 23 4.45 -13.82 -17.04
N VAL A 24 4.47 -12.51 -16.93
CA VAL A 24 3.26 -11.68 -16.82
C VAL A 24 3.18 -10.82 -18.07
N ARG A 25 1.97 -10.62 -18.62
CA ARG A 25 1.73 -9.71 -19.72
C ARG A 25 0.42 -9.00 -19.47
N ALA A 26 0.43 -7.67 -19.53
CA ALA A 26 -0.76 -6.86 -19.26
C ALA A 26 -1.46 -7.36 -18.00
N ASP A 27 -0.67 -7.59 -16.95
CA ASP A 27 -1.23 -7.96 -15.65
C ASP A 27 -1.91 -9.35 -15.60
N GLU A 28 -1.63 -10.24 -16.57
CA GLU A 28 -2.08 -11.63 -16.58
C GLU A 28 -0.90 -12.60 -16.55
N GLN A 29 -1.02 -13.69 -15.78
CA GLN A 29 -0.01 -14.75 -15.78
C GLN A 29 -0.11 -15.57 -17.08
N VAL A 30 0.95 -15.54 -17.88
CA VAL A 30 1.02 -16.24 -19.17
C VAL A 30 2.09 -17.33 -19.20
N LEU A 31 1.94 -18.23 -20.16
CA LEU A 31 2.88 -19.30 -20.46
C LEU A 31 3.45 -19.13 -21.88
N VAL A 32 4.73 -19.44 -22.06
CA VAL A 32 5.42 -19.42 -23.37
C VAL A 32 6.00 -20.79 -23.65
N CYS A 33 5.61 -21.41 -24.76
CA CYS A 33 6.15 -22.71 -25.16
C CYS A 33 7.61 -22.60 -25.63
N PRO A 34 8.39 -23.70 -25.60
CA PRO A 34 9.78 -23.71 -26.04
C PRO A 34 9.98 -23.25 -27.49
N ASP A 35 9.03 -23.56 -28.38
CA ASP A 35 9.11 -23.14 -29.79
C ASP A 35 9.02 -21.61 -29.92
N CYS A 36 8.09 -20.99 -29.19
CA CYS A 36 7.96 -19.54 -29.18
C CYS A 36 9.14 -18.84 -28.50
N GLN A 37 9.85 -19.51 -27.58
CA GLN A 37 11.06 -18.98 -26.94
C GLN A 37 12.27 -18.93 -27.87
N GLN A 38 12.27 -19.69 -28.98
CA GLN A 38 13.38 -19.64 -29.96
C GLN A 38 13.30 -18.40 -30.85
N SER A 39 12.14 -17.74 -30.92
CA SER A 39 12.00 -16.50 -31.70
C SER A 39 12.74 -15.33 -31.04
N ARG A 40 13.39 -14.49 -31.85
CA ARG A 40 14.05 -13.29 -31.34
C ARG A 40 13.03 -12.35 -30.68
N GLY A 41 13.41 -11.79 -29.53
CA GLY A 41 12.56 -10.85 -28.80
C GLY A 41 11.32 -11.50 -28.18
N TRP A 42 11.24 -12.83 -28.03
CA TRP A 42 10.05 -13.49 -27.48
C TRP A 42 9.60 -12.96 -26.10
N SER A 43 10.52 -12.38 -25.33
CA SER A 43 10.26 -11.78 -24.03
C SER A 43 9.88 -10.30 -24.07
N SER A 44 9.91 -9.64 -25.24
CA SER A 44 9.59 -8.20 -25.36
C SER A 44 8.17 -7.88 -24.96
N ASP A 45 7.26 -8.83 -25.20
CA ASP A 45 5.82 -8.67 -24.94
C ASP A 45 5.46 -9.02 -23.49
N LEU A 46 6.45 -9.41 -22.67
CA LEU A 46 6.26 -9.66 -21.24
C LEU A 46 6.49 -8.36 -20.46
N ASP A 47 5.82 -8.26 -19.31
CA ASP A 47 6.04 -7.19 -18.36
C ASP A 47 7.44 -7.34 -17.74
N HIS A 48 8.08 -6.21 -17.48
CA HIS A 48 9.42 -6.14 -16.90
C HIS A 48 9.34 -5.53 -15.51
N CYS A 49 10.19 -5.98 -14.60
CA CYS A 49 10.29 -5.35 -13.30
C CYS A 49 10.80 -3.91 -13.45
N SER A 50 10.07 -2.93 -12.92
CA SER A 50 10.49 -1.51 -12.92
C SER A 50 11.76 -1.25 -12.09
N VAL A 51 12.13 -2.16 -11.18
CA VAL A 51 13.31 -2.02 -10.32
C VAL A 51 14.56 -2.62 -10.96
N CYS A 52 14.49 -3.86 -11.46
CA CYS A 52 15.67 -4.59 -11.95
C CYS A 52 15.61 -5.01 -13.42
N GLY A 53 14.51 -4.72 -14.14
CA GLY A 53 14.33 -5.06 -15.55
C GLY A 53 14.06 -6.54 -15.85
N ALA A 54 14.06 -7.42 -14.84
CA ALA A 54 13.84 -8.85 -15.04
C ALA A 54 12.38 -9.16 -15.45
N THR A 55 12.20 -10.17 -16.30
CA THR A 55 10.89 -10.67 -16.79
C THR A 55 10.34 -11.84 -15.97
N THR A 56 11.04 -12.25 -14.91
CA THR A 56 10.67 -13.33 -13.98
C THR A 56 9.61 -12.88 -12.98
N LEU A 57 8.47 -12.43 -13.50
CA LEU A 57 7.34 -11.91 -12.74
C LEU A 57 6.28 -12.99 -12.46
N VAL A 58 5.60 -12.89 -11.31
CA VAL A 58 4.51 -13.80 -10.92
C VAL A 58 3.33 -13.02 -10.35
N ARG A 59 2.12 -13.42 -10.71
CA ARG A 59 0.88 -12.88 -10.15
C ARG A 59 0.53 -13.61 -8.84
N ARG A 60 0.45 -12.90 -7.72
CA ARG A 60 0.02 -13.43 -6.41
C ARG A 60 -1.01 -12.48 -5.80
N LEU A 61 -2.21 -12.99 -5.51
CA LEU A 61 -3.26 -12.25 -4.80
C LEU A 61 -3.52 -10.83 -5.37
N GLY A 62 -3.57 -10.71 -6.70
CA GLY A 62 -3.79 -9.41 -7.38
C GLY A 62 -2.55 -8.49 -7.47
N ARG A 63 -1.37 -8.96 -7.07
CA ARG A 63 -0.10 -8.22 -7.18
C ARG A 63 0.85 -8.94 -8.13
N THR A 64 1.65 -8.18 -8.86
CA THR A 64 2.77 -8.71 -9.65
C THR A 64 4.05 -8.58 -8.83
N VAL A 65 4.73 -9.69 -8.59
CA VAL A 65 5.97 -9.75 -7.81
C VAL A 65 7.12 -10.21 -8.68
N CYS A 66 8.24 -9.51 -8.62
CA CYS A 66 9.48 -9.94 -9.27
C CYS A 66 10.19 -11.01 -8.45
N ARG A 67 10.54 -12.15 -9.06
CA ARG A 67 11.31 -13.19 -8.35
C ARG A 67 12.78 -12.85 -8.14
N SER A 68 13.33 -11.92 -8.92
CA SER A 68 14.76 -11.57 -8.84
C SER A 68 15.06 -10.55 -7.76
N CYS A 69 14.17 -9.60 -7.50
CA CYS A 69 14.38 -8.53 -6.50
C CYS A 69 13.24 -8.36 -5.50
N GLU A 70 12.22 -9.21 -5.56
CA GLU A 70 11.06 -9.25 -4.65
C GLU A 70 10.18 -7.98 -4.64
N ALA A 71 10.47 -6.99 -5.49
CA ALA A 71 9.61 -5.83 -5.68
C ALA A 71 8.19 -6.25 -6.11
N SER A 72 7.18 -5.65 -5.49
CA SER A 72 5.77 -5.94 -5.76
C SER A 72 5.04 -4.68 -6.24
N ALA A 73 4.35 -4.80 -7.37
CA ALA A 73 3.44 -3.78 -7.88
C ALA A 73 1.99 -4.28 -7.68
N THR A 74 1.08 -3.39 -7.26
CA THR A 74 -0.35 -3.68 -7.29
C THR A 74 -0.88 -3.46 -8.70
N ALA A 75 -1.83 -4.28 -9.13
CA ALA A 75 -2.47 -4.16 -10.44
C ALA A 75 -3.03 -2.74 -10.70
N GLU A 76 -3.60 -2.13 -9.66
CA GLU A 76 -4.12 -0.75 -9.71
C GLU A 76 -3.02 0.27 -10.01
N PHE A 77 -1.79 0.07 -9.52
CA PHE A 77 -0.69 1.02 -9.74
C PHE A 77 -0.12 0.92 -11.16
N LEU A 78 -0.05 -0.28 -11.73
CA LEU A 78 0.42 -0.50 -13.11
C LEU A 78 -0.63 -0.08 -14.17
N ALA A 79 -1.91 -0.29 -13.88
CA ALA A 79 -2.99 0.16 -14.76
C ALA A 79 -3.03 1.69 -14.87
N VAL A 80 -2.77 2.41 -13.78
CA VAL A 80 -2.73 3.88 -13.77
C VAL A 80 -1.61 4.40 -14.67
N GLU A 81 -0.41 3.81 -14.63
CA GLU A 81 0.71 4.21 -15.51
C GLU A 81 0.38 3.98 -17.00
N SER A 82 -0.30 2.87 -17.35
CA SER A 82 -0.70 2.58 -18.73
C SER A 82 -1.82 3.48 -19.24
N THR A 83 -2.71 3.96 -18.37
CA THR A 83 -3.78 4.91 -18.74
C THR A 83 -3.29 6.36 -18.87
N MET A 84 -2.12 6.71 -18.33
CA MET A 84 -1.56 8.06 -18.51
C MET A 84 -1.04 8.31 -19.94
N ASP A 85 -0.87 7.26 -20.75
CA ASP A 85 -0.47 7.37 -22.16
C ASP A 85 -1.66 7.28 -23.16
N ARG A 86 -2.88 7.05 -22.66
CA ARG A 86 -4.12 7.21 -23.44
C ARG A 86 -5.02 8.18 -22.72
N GLY A 87 -4.97 9.45 -23.15
CA GLY A 87 -5.78 10.54 -22.63
C GLY A 87 -7.28 10.20 -22.54
N ILE A 88 -7.69 9.66 -21.40
CA ILE A 88 -9.07 9.67 -20.94
C ILE A 88 -9.11 10.75 -19.88
N ALA A 89 -9.35 11.98 -20.32
CA ALA A 89 -9.74 13.06 -19.45
C ALA A 89 -11.13 12.75 -18.90
N VAL A 90 -11.20 12.03 -17.78
CA VAL A 90 -12.41 12.06 -16.94
C VAL A 90 -12.46 13.48 -16.38
N ARG A 91 -13.26 14.33 -17.03
CA ARG A 91 -13.61 15.65 -16.52
C ARG A 91 -14.46 15.45 -15.27
N SER A 92 -13.82 15.35 -14.11
CA SER A 92 -14.48 15.65 -12.84
C SER A 92 -14.62 17.16 -12.75
N GLN A 93 -15.74 17.67 -13.26
CA GLN A 93 -16.24 18.98 -12.84
C GLN A 93 -16.80 18.80 -11.43
N ASP A 94 -16.06 19.26 -10.42
CA ASP A 94 -16.63 20.10 -9.37
C ASP A 94 -15.55 20.77 -8.49
N THR A 95 -15.32 22.04 -8.80
CA THR A 95 -15.24 23.19 -7.90
C THR A 95 -14.43 23.11 -6.58
N GLY A 96 -13.19 23.64 -6.63
CA GLY A 96 -12.48 24.22 -5.47
C GLY A 96 -10.96 24.07 -5.50
N PRO A 97 -10.13 25.09 -5.16
CA PRO A 97 -8.68 24.94 -5.07
C PRO A 97 -8.31 24.28 -3.74
N GLY A 98 -8.66 23.00 -3.59
CA GLY A 98 -8.15 22.15 -2.53
C GLY A 98 -6.78 21.64 -2.92
N ARG A 99 -5.74 22.14 -2.27
CA ARG A 99 -4.39 21.57 -2.36
C ARG A 99 -4.48 20.07 -2.07
N HIS A 100 -4.34 19.21 -3.09
CA HIS A 100 -4.01 17.80 -2.88
C HIS A 100 -2.60 17.73 -2.30
N ARG A 101 -2.50 17.96 -0.99
CA ARG A 101 -1.32 17.66 -0.20
C ARG A 101 -1.19 16.14 -0.28
N ARG A 102 -0.17 15.65 -0.98
CA ARG A 102 0.27 14.26 -0.85
C ARG A 102 0.43 14.02 0.65
N SER A 103 -0.42 13.19 1.25
CA SER A 103 -0.25 12.79 2.64
C SER A 103 1.06 12.02 2.73
N ASP A 104 2.08 12.68 3.28
CA ASP A 104 3.26 12.00 3.78
C ASP A 104 2.80 10.98 4.82
N GLY A 105 3.26 9.73 4.70
CA GLY A 105 2.85 8.62 5.56
C GLY A 105 3.12 8.81 7.07
N ARG A 106 3.73 9.93 7.48
CA ARG A 106 3.85 10.35 8.90
C ARG A 106 2.53 10.82 9.50
N ASP A 107 1.61 11.34 8.70
CA ASP A 107 0.34 11.88 9.21
C ASP A 107 -0.73 10.78 9.39
N LEU A 108 -0.65 9.70 8.62
CA LEU A 108 -1.62 8.59 8.70
C LEU A 108 -1.64 7.91 10.07
N SER A 109 -0.47 7.68 10.68
CA SER A 109 -0.39 7.02 11.97
C SER A 109 -1.04 7.85 13.09
N ALA A 110 -0.94 9.18 13.02
CA ALA A 110 -1.57 10.08 13.97
C ALA A 110 -3.09 10.16 13.78
N ASP A 111 -3.55 10.16 12.52
CA ASP A 111 -4.97 10.13 12.18
C ASP A 111 -5.64 8.82 12.64
N VAL A 112 -4.97 7.68 12.45
CA VAL A 112 -5.46 6.37 12.91
C VAL A 112 -5.52 6.32 14.44
N ALA A 113 -4.49 6.81 15.13
CA ALA A 113 -4.50 6.87 16.60
C ALA A 113 -5.70 7.70 17.12
N THR A 114 -5.94 8.87 16.51
CA THR A 114 -7.07 9.74 16.86
C THR A 114 -8.41 9.06 16.60
N ALA A 115 -8.54 8.30 15.51
CA ALA A 115 -9.75 7.55 15.20
C ALA A 115 -10.00 6.42 16.21
N ILE A 116 -8.94 5.71 16.61
CA ILE A 116 -9.02 4.64 17.63
C ILE A 116 -9.47 5.22 18.98
N ASP A 117 -8.93 6.36 19.41
CA ASP A 117 -9.32 6.99 20.68
C ASP A 117 -10.79 7.44 20.69
N ARG A 118 -11.34 7.87 19.55
CA ARG A 118 -12.77 8.18 19.43
C ARG A 118 -13.64 6.93 19.54
N VAL A 119 -13.23 5.82 18.90
CA VAL A 119 -13.96 4.54 18.97
C VAL A 119 -13.91 3.94 20.37
N LEU A 120 -12.81 4.12 21.09
CA LEU A 120 -12.62 3.63 22.46
C LEU A 120 -13.12 4.62 23.53
N GLY A 121 -13.64 5.79 23.14
CA GLY A 121 -14.14 6.81 24.07
C GLY A 121 -13.08 7.45 24.97
N ARG A 122 -11.80 7.41 24.57
CA ARG A 122 -10.67 7.90 25.38
C ARG A 122 -10.44 9.41 25.33
N ALA A 123 -11.11 10.12 24.42
CA ALA A 123 -10.87 11.54 24.18
C ALA A 123 -11.53 12.50 25.20
N GLU A 124 -12.44 12.01 26.05
CA GLU A 124 -13.16 12.84 27.05
C GLU A 124 -12.76 12.53 28.51
N ALA A 125 -11.59 11.91 28.74
CA ALA A 125 -11.15 11.52 30.09
C ALA A 125 -10.01 12.37 30.67
N SER A 126 -9.68 13.52 30.08
CA SER A 126 -8.61 14.39 30.58
C SER A 126 -9.02 15.86 30.57
N SER A 127 -10.03 16.23 31.36
CA SER A 127 -10.23 17.63 31.81
C SER A 127 -10.98 17.77 33.14
N ASP A 128 -11.77 16.77 33.58
CA ASP A 128 -12.56 16.86 34.81
C ASP A 128 -12.11 15.85 35.88
N ASP A 129 -10.88 15.99 36.37
CA ASP A 129 -10.49 15.43 37.67
C ASP A 129 -9.46 16.35 38.34
N ALA A 130 -9.92 17.53 38.76
CA ALA A 130 -9.17 18.36 39.69
C ALA A 130 -9.45 17.83 41.12
N PRO A 131 -8.44 17.40 41.90
CA PRO A 131 -8.65 17.03 43.28
C PRO A 131 -9.09 18.27 44.10
N PRO A 132 -9.93 18.11 45.14
CA PRO A 132 -10.39 19.25 45.91
C PRO A 132 -9.23 19.95 46.61
N GLN A 133 -9.05 21.23 46.29
CA GLN A 133 -8.17 22.15 47.01
C GLN A 133 -8.72 22.31 48.43
N VAL A 134 -8.05 21.70 49.40
CA VAL A 134 -8.31 21.96 50.83
C VAL A 134 -7.79 23.36 51.14
N THR A 135 -8.70 24.33 51.22
CA THR A 135 -8.42 25.68 51.69
C THR A 135 -8.36 25.67 53.21
N THR A 136 -7.16 25.63 53.78
CA THR A 136 -6.95 25.92 55.21
C THR A 136 -6.70 27.42 55.36
N GLU A 137 -7.77 28.21 55.27
CA GLU A 137 -7.80 29.59 55.78
C GLU A 137 -8.61 29.56 57.07
N GLU A 138 -7.94 29.48 58.21
CA GLU A 138 -8.51 29.95 59.48
C GLU A 138 -7.44 30.80 60.17
N GLN A 139 -7.40 32.04 59.72
CA GLN A 139 -6.73 33.15 60.38
C GLN A 139 -7.69 33.72 61.43
N GLU A 140 -7.09 34.23 62.52
CA GLU A 140 -7.67 35.10 63.57
C GLU A 140 -8.00 34.35 64.87
N ARG A 141 -7.31 34.57 66.00
CA ARG A 141 -7.23 35.84 66.74
C ARG A 141 -6.18 35.79 67.87
N VAL A 142 -5.27 36.77 67.90
CA VAL A 142 -4.39 37.20 69.04
C VAL A 142 -5.23 38.23 69.88
N PRO A 143 -5.06 38.51 71.20
CA PRO A 143 -3.82 38.96 71.89
C PRO A 143 -3.77 38.70 73.44
N PRO A 144 -3.02 39.47 74.28
CA PRO A 144 -1.56 39.65 74.37
C PRO A 144 -0.97 39.37 75.78
N ASP A 145 0.37 39.41 75.88
CA ASP A 145 1.25 39.83 77.00
C ASP A 145 1.03 39.35 78.45
N GLY A 146 2.13 38.99 79.13
CA GLY A 146 2.26 39.22 80.57
C GLY A 146 3.14 38.25 81.38
N ALA A 147 4.36 38.71 81.67
CA ALA A 147 5.30 38.36 82.74
C ALA A 147 4.86 37.45 83.92
N ALA A 148 5.75 36.52 84.28
CA ALA A 148 6.28 36.32 85.65
C ALA A 148 7.56 35.48 85.61
#